data_AF-A0A3E1EAS0-F1
#
_entry.id   AF-A0A3E1EAS0-F1
#
_cell.length_a   1.000
_cell.length_b   1.000
_cell.length_c   1.000
_cell.angle_alpha   90.00
_cell.angle_beta   90.00
_cell.angle_gamma   90.00
#
_symmetry.space_group_name_H-M   'P 1'
#
loop_
_entity.id
_entity.type
_entity.pdbx_description
1 polymer ?
#
loop_
_entity_poly.entity_id
_entity_poly.type
_entity_poly.pdbx_seq_one_letter_code
_entity_poly.pdbx_strand_id
1 'polypeptide(L)'
;SKRKAKELYAMPHPDRWSAHFSALTDLAFDSLTWGNIVLRFLDAQNDPVKLRAFNNEILGIPEPTVRTNDTTFDHLRRLIPAAGSNDPPPWNYKDEHGEVTGLIPILSTQVAYIGMTVDNQKDTLKYRVRAVGKDGRSYLLDYGILPATPHFPELRAYLDTQRFTTVDGISSAIFRCYMDIQGTRWFDSIDYCLADYPRTQGVAGSKENVQTTDRVWPVKVNSKSGQGIYILYFDSNFWEGRLYRDVIQHYDPKRHRAYAPAMYLPRDVGDDYLQELMQMREVWKHRRMIWEKVSTTAVNDYGDCEKIGLIMDWCVRQAKEQAA
;
A
#
# COMPACT_ATOMS: atom_id res chain seq x y z
N SER A 1 -36.60 16.44 47.61
CA SER A 1 -36.11 15.94 46.31
C SER A 1 -34.59 15.77 46.35
N LYS A 2 -34.10 14.55 46.55
CA LYS A 2 -32.70 14.16 46.24
C LYS A 2 -32.75 12.77 45.62
N ARG A 3 -32.18 12.64 44.42
CA ARG A 3 -32.21 11.45 43.55
C ARG A 3 -31.59 10.24 44.27
N LYS A 4 -32.40 9.21 44.53
CA LYS A 4 -31.97 7.82 44.77
C LYS A 4 -31.76 7.12 43.41
N ALA A 5 -30.75 7.50 42.66
CA ALA A 5 -30.42 6.87 41.36
C ALA A 5 -28.92 6.56 41.21
N LYS A 6 -28.18 6.50 42.32
CA LYS A 6 -26.73 6.21 42.31
C LYS A 6 -26.38 4.74 42.59
N GLU A 7 -27.38 3.89 42.84
CA GLU A 7 -27.17 2.48 43.22
C GLU A 7 -27.73 1.46 42.21
N LEU A 8 -28.18 1.90 41.02
CA LEU A 8 -28.77 1.01 40.00
C LEU A 8 -27.77 0.46 38.96
N TYR A 9 -26.52 0.90 38.99
CA TYR A 9 -25.49 0.38 38.08
C TYR A 9 -24.35 -0.23 38.87
N ALA A 10 -24.15 -1.54 38.69
CA ALA A 10 -23.05 -2.29 39.28
C ALA A 10 -21.70 -1.69 38.86
N MET A 11 -20.73 -1.67 39.78
CA MET A 11 -19.36 -1.28 39.46
C MET A 11 -18.81 -2.17 38.33
N PRO A 12 -18.20 -1.61 37.28
CA PRO A 12 -17.63 -2.39 36.19
C PRO A 12 -16.46 -3.25 36.71
N HIS A 13 -16.53 -4.55 36.46
CA HIS A 13 -15.45 -5.49 36.77
C HIS A 13 -14.57 -5.67 35.53
N PRO A 14 -13.26 -5.36 35.59
CA PRO A 14 -12.38 -5.33 34.42
C PRO A 14 -12.18 -6.68 33.72
N ASP A 15 -12.50 -7.79 34.39
CA ASP A 15 -12.38 -9.15 33.82
C ASP A 15 -13.73 -9.77 33.45
N ARG A 16 -14.82 -8.98 33.44
CA ARG A 16 -16.18 -9.45 33.10
C ARG A 16 -16.80 -8.57 32.03
N TRP A 17 -17.30 -9.21 30.97
CA TRP A 17 -18.10 -8.53 29.96
C TRP A 17 -19.51 -8.27 30.49
N SER A 18 -20.01 -7.05 30.29
CA SER A 18 -21.41 -6.68 30.56
C SER A 18 -22.06 -6.20 29.27
N ALA A 19 -23.32 -6.59 29.07
CA ALA A 19 -24.14 -6.19 27.94
C ALA A 19 -25.52 -5.76 28.46
N HIS A 20 -26.06 -4.69 27.88
CA HIS A 20 -27.39 -4.17 28.21
C HIS A 20 -28.35 -4.50 27.08
N PHE A 21 -29.44 -5.21 27.40
CA PHE A 21 -30.52 -5.53 26.47
C PHE A 21 -31.83 -4.96 27.01
N SER A 22 -32.66 -4.41 26.13
CA SER A 22 -33.95 -3.81 26.50
C SER A 22 -34.96 -4.89 26.86
N ALA A 23 -35.77 -4.67 27.91
CA ALA A 23 -36.86 -5.58 28.28
C ALA A 23 -37.96 -5.69 27.18
N LEU A 24 -37.96 -4.79 26.19
CA LEU A 24 -38.91 -4.81 25.07
C LEU A 24 -38.71 -6.00 24.12
N THR A 25 -37.53 -6.63 24.09
CA THR A 25 -37.27 -7.79 23.21
C THR A 25 -38.01 -9.06 23.64
N ASP A 26 -38.20 -9.30 24.95
CA ASP A 26 -39.00 -10.42 25.47
C ASP A 26 -40.51 -10.23 25.22
N LEU A 27 -40.96 -8.99 25.04
CA LEU A 27 -42.38 -8.64 24.89
C LEU A 27 -42.85 -8.64 23.43
N ALA A 28 -41.92 -8.54 22.48
CA ALA A 28 -42.22 -8.39 21.06
C ALA A 28 -42.07 -9.68 20.24
N PHE A 29 -41.35 -10.71 20.73
CA PHE A 29 -41.04 -11.90 19.95
C PHE A 29 -40.97 -13.18 20.82
N ASP A 30 -41.96 -14.06 20.70
CA ASP A 30 -42.06 -15.33 21.46
C ASP A 30 -40.86 -16.29 21.24
N SER A 31 -40.11 -16.13 20.15
CA SER A 31 -38.94 -16.95 19.82
C SER A 31 -37.61 -16.43 20.41
N LEU A 32 -37.60 -15.27 21.06
CA LEU A 32 -36.41 -14.58 21.57
C LEU A 32 -36.45 -14.46 23.09
N THR A 33 -36.62 -15.58 23.79
CA THR A 33 -36.55 -15.61 25.25
C THR A 33 -35.12 -15.36 25.75
N TRP A 34 -35.00 -14.68 26.89
CA TRP A 34 -33.71 -14.37 27.54
C TRP A 34 -32.73 -15.56 27.60
N GLY A 35 -33.23 -16.76 27.91
CA GLY A 35 -32.43 -17.98 27.97
C GLY A 35 -31.84 -18.39 26.61
N ASN A 36 -32.59 -18.24 25.52
CA ASN A 36 -32.13 -18.60 24.17
C ASN A 36 -31.09 -17.61 23.64
N ILE A 37 -31.24 -16.31 23.95
CA ILE A 37 -30.26 -15.28 23.57
C ILE A 37 -28.93 -15.53 24.29
N VAL A 38 -28.97 -15.83 25.59
CA VAL A 38 -27.76 -16.12 26.38
C VAL A 38 -27.06 -17.40 25.90
N LEU A 39 -27.81 -18.45 25.59
CA LEU A 39 -27.23 -19.68 25.03
C LEU A 39 -26.57 -19.44 23.66
N ARG A 40 -27.20 -18.64 22.80
CA ARG A 40 -26.60 -18.24 21.50
C ARG A 40 -25.34 -17.38 21.69
N PHE A 41 -25.32 -16.50 22.69
CA PHE A 41 -24.14 -15.72 23.02
C PHE A 41 -23.00 -16.60 23.56
N LEU A 42 -23.29 -17.53 24.47
CA LEU A 42 -22.30 -18.43 25.05
C LEU A 42 -21.70 -19.40 24.01
N ASP A 43 -22.52 -19.93 23.09
CA ASP A 43 -22.05 -20.74 21.95
C ASP A 43 -21.18 -19.90 20.99
N ALA A 44 -21.42 -18.59 20.96
CA ALA A 44 -20.72 -17.66 20.11
C ALA A 44 -19.45 -17.05 20.73
N GLN A 45 -19.30 -16.99 22.06
CA GLN A 45 -18.28 -16.16 22.72
C GLN A 45 -16.83 -16.54 22.35
N ASN A 46 -16.60 -17.80 21.96
CA ASN A 46 -15.28 -18.33 21.60
C ASN A 46 -15.11 -18.54 20.09
N ASP A 47 -16.12 -18.21 19.28
CA ASP A 47 -16.10 -18.35 17.84
C ASP A 47 -16.38 -16.98 17.19
N PRO A 48 -15.35 -16.33 16.59
CA PRO A 48 -15.47 -15.00 16.01
C PRO A 48 -16.54 -14.89 14.91
N VAL A 49 -16.87 -15.99 14.23
CA VAL A 49 -17.86 -16.02 13.16
C VAL A 49 -19.27 -16.15 13.74
N LYS A 50 -19.46 -16.97 14.78
CA LYS A 50 -20.74 -17.07 15.49
C LYS A 50 -21.06 -15.81 16.28
N LEU A 51 -20.06 -15.20 16.93
CA LEU A 51 -20.23 -13.93 17.66
C LEU A 51 -20.63 -12.79 16.74
N ARG A 52 -20.14 -12.83 15.49
CA ARG A 52 -20.53 -11.92 14.42
C ARG A 52 -21.99 -12.10 14.02
N ALA A 53 -22.46 -13.33 13.82
CA ALA A 53 -23.87 -13.60 13.49
C ALA A 53 -24.80 -13.15 14.63
N PHE A 54 -24.41 -13.44 15.87
CA PHE A 54 -25.14 -13.02 17.06
C PHE A 54 -25.28 -11.49 17.17
N ASN A 55 -24.18 -10.74 17.02
CA ASN A 55 -24.20 -9.28 17.12
C ASN A 55 -25.02 -8.61 15.99
N ASN A 56 -24.97 -9.16 14.78
CA ASN A 56 -25.68 -8.61 13.63
C ASN A 56 -27.19 -8.89 13.68
N GLU A 57 -27.59 -10.11 14.03
CA GLU A 57 -29.00 -10.54 13.98
C GLU A 57 -29.79 -10.13 15.22
N ILE A 58 -29.16 -10.13 16.40
CA ILE A 58 -29.85 -9.93 17.68
C ILE A 58 -29.62 -8.53 18.26
N LEU A 59 -28.43 -7.96 18.09
CA LEU A 59 -28.08 -6.66 18.67
C LEU A 59 -28.26 -5.46 17.73
N GLY A 60 -28.29 -5.67 16.41
CA GLY A 60 -28.49 -4.60 15.43
C GLY A 60 -27.43 -3.49 15.44
N ILE A 61 -26.26 -3.76 16.04
CA ILE A 61 -25.16 -2.79 16.12
C ILE A 61 -24.37 -2.86 14.80
N PRO A 62 -24.22 -1.77 14.04
CA PRO A 62 -23.40 -1.78 12.83
C PRO A 62 -21.94 -2.13 13.16
N GLU A 63 -21.32 -2.94 12.30
CA GLU A 63 -19.99 -3.53 12.54
C GLU A 63 -18.98 -2.47 13.05
N PRO A 64 -18.36 -2.67 14.23
CA PRO A 64 -17.10 -1.99 14.51
C PRO A 64 -16.06 -2.55 13.54
N THR A 65 -15.37 -1.65 12.83
CA THR A 65 -14.26 -2.00 11.96
C THR A 65 -13.23 -2.81 12.76
N VAL A 66 -13.14 -4.12 12.52
CA VAL A 66 -12.15 -4.98 13.17
C VAL A 66 -10.78 -4.56 12.63
N ARG A 67 -10.07 -3.73 13.40
CA ARG A 67 -8.69 -3.33 13.10
C ARG A 67 -7.81 -4.57 13.20
N THR A 68 -7.31 -5.05 12.08
CA THR A 68 -6.62 -6.35 12.05
C THR A 68 -5.10 -6.26 11.92
N ASN A 69 -4.51 -5.08 11.69
CA ASN A 69 -3.15 -4.64 12.09
C ASN A 69 -2.75 -3.44 11.22
N ASP A 70 -2.56 -2.27 11.84
CA ASP A 70 -2.11 -1.07 11.12
C ASP A 70 -0.60 -1.16 10.81
N THR A 71 -0.16 -0.53 9.72
CA THR A 71 1.27 -0.37 9.46
C THR A 71 1.86 0.62 10.45
N THR A 72 2.90 0.21 11.19
CA THR A 72 3.50 1.02 12.25
C THR A 72 4.91 1.50 11.89
N PHE A 73 5.40 2.48 12.62
CA PHE A 73 6.77 2.98 12.45
C PHE A 73 7.82 1.89 12.71
N ASP A 74 7.56 0.97 13.65
CA ASP A 74 8.46 -0.15 13.92
C ASP A 74 8.52 -1.14 12.76
N HIS A 75 7.43 -1.30 12.00
CA HIS A 75 7.48 -2.05 10.76
C HIS A 75 8.42 -1.40 9.74
N LEU A 76 8.32 -0.07 9.57
CA LEU A 76 9.14 0.68 8.62
C LEU A 76 10.61 0.77 9.03
N ARG A 77 10.92 0.92 10.33
CA ARG A 77 12.30 0.91 10.85
C ARG A 77 13.06 -0.36 10.47
N ARG A 78 12.38 -1.51 10.40
CA ARG A 78 13.01 -2.78 10.00
C ARG A 78 13.45 -2.80 8.54
N LEU A 79 12.89 -1.91 7.70
CA LEU A 79 13.28 -1.77 6.29
C LEU A 79 14.59 -0.99 6.12
N ILE A 80 15.13 -0.38 7.18
CA ILE A 80 16.48 0.18 7.16
C ILE A 80 17.45 -0.97 7.44
N PRO A 81 18.44 -1.25 6.56
CA PRO A 81 19.38 -2.34 6.80
C PRO A 81 20.10 -2.18 8.14
N ALA A 82 20.29 -3.29 8.86
CA ALA A 82 21.01 -3.28 10.13
C ALA A 82 22.52 -3.30 9.89
N ALA A 83 23.28 -2.54 10.69
CA ALA A 83 24.73 -2.60 10.67
C ALA A 83 25.22 -4.02 11.02
N GLY A 84 26.01 -4.64 10.15
CA GLY A 84 26.55 -6.00 10.35
C GLY A 84 25.63 -7.15 9.92
N SER A 85 24.52 -6.88 9.24
CA SER A 85 23.74 -7.91 8.54
C SER A 85 24.38 -8.31 7.20
N ASN A 86 23.89 -9.38 6.56
CA ASN A 86 24.26 -9.74 5.17
C ASN A 86 23.55 -8.85 4.12
N ASP A 87 23.03 -7.70 4.56
CA ASP A 87 22.41 -6.68 3.72
C ASP A 87 23.48 -5.64 3.34
N PRO A 88 23.25 -4.82 2.30
CA PRO A 88 24.20 -3.76 1.99
C PRO A 88 24.37 -2.81 3.18
N PRO A 89 25.55 -2.19 3.33
CA PRO A 89 25.75 -1.13 4.30
C PRO A 89 24.65 -0.10 4.16
N PRO A 90 24.04 0.36 5.26
CA PRO A 90 22.99 1.35 5.15
C PRO A 90 23.59 2.65 4.58
N TRP A 91 22.84 3.28 3.69
CA TRP A 91 23.24 4.52 3.02
C TRP A 91 22.36 5.67 3.47
N ASN A 92 22.84 6.88 3.17
CA ASN A 92 22.07 8.09 3.36
C ASN A 92 21.40 8.49 2.04
N TYR A 93 20.17 8.96 2.16
CA TYR A 93 19.40 9.62 1.15
C TYR A 93 20.05 10.95 0.76
N LYS A 94 20.52 11.71 1.76
CA LYS A 94 21.19 13.00 1.56
C LYS A 94 22.65 12.97 1.96
N ASP A 95 23.46 13.75 1.26
CA ASP A 95 24.85 14.00 1.62
C ASP A 95 24.96 15.02 2.76
N GLU A 96 26.19 15.34 3.15
CA GLU A 96 26.48 16.32 4.22
C GLU A 96 26.06 17.76 3.88
N HIS A 97 25.76 18.04 2.61
CA HIS A 97 25.27 19.32 2.12
C HIS A 97 23.73 19.35 1.98
N GLY A 98 23.06 18.22 2.20
CA GLY A 98 21.61 18.09 2.11
C GLY A 98 21.09 17.75 0.72
N GLU A 99 21.99 17.46 -0.23
CA GLU A 99 21.66 17.07 -1.60
C GLU A 99 21.42 15.56 -1.69
N VAL A 100 20.54 15.13 -2.61
CA VAL A 100 20.26 13.71 -2.81
C VAL A 100 21.52 13.00 -3.29
N THR A 101 21.94 11.94 -2.59
CA THR A 101 23.20 11.25 -2.89
C THR A 101 23.21 10.57 -4.25
N GLY A 102 22.03 10.12 -4.71
CA GLY A 102 21.90 9.29 -5.92
C GLY A 102 22.64 7.96 -5.82
N LEU A 103 23.03 7.52 -4.62
CA LEU A 103 23.84 6.33 -4.40
C LEU A 103 22.98 5.06 -4.47
N ILE A 104 23.43 4.11 -5.29
CA ILE A 104 22.91 2.74 -5.30
C ILE A 104 23.81 1.90 -4.39
N PRO A 105 23.30 1.33 -3.27
CA PRO A 105 24.12 0.72 -2.21
C PRO A 105 24.60 -0.70 -2.56
N ILE A 106 24.70 -1.04 -3.84
CA ILE A 106 25.14 -2.34 -4.34
C ILE A 106 26.04 -2.16 -5.56
N LEU A 107 26.80 -3.20 -5.94
CA LEU A 107 27.67 -3.17 -7.11
C LEU A 107 26.87 -3.15 -8.41
N SER A 108 27.43 -2.55 -9.46
CA SER A 108 26.84 -2.55 -10.80
C SER A 108 26.49 -3.95 -11.32
N THR A 109 27.32 -4.94 -11.02
CA THR A 109 27.09 -6.35 -11.40
C THR A 109 25.87 -6.98 -10.71
N GLN A 110 25.42 -6.40 -9.61
CA GLN A 110 24.26 -6.85 -8.83
C GLN A 110 22.97 -6.12 -9.23
N VAL A 111 23.04 -4.96 -9.89
CA VAL A 111 21.85 -4.20 -10.32
C VAL A 111 21.14 -4.94 -11.46
N ALA A 112 19.82 -5.07 -11.35
CA ALA A 112 18.96 -5.56 -12.42
C ALA A 112 18.38 -4.40 -13.25
N TYR A 113 17.82 -3.38 -12.60
CA TYR A 113 17.30 -2.17 -13.23
C TYR A 113 17.07 -1.05 -12.21
N ILE A 114 16.81 0.17 -12.71
CA ILE A 114 16.36 1.32 -11.92
C ILE A 114 14.98 1.74 -12.43
N GLY A 115 13.98 1.75 -11.56
CA GLY A 115 12.59 2.05 -11.90
C GLY A 115 12.05 3.27 -11.17
N MET A 116 11.25 4.07 -11.87
CA MET A 116 10.53 5.21 -11.30
C MET A 116 9.03 4.92 -11.26
N THR A 117 8.37 5.29 -10.18
CA THR A 117 6.90 5.28 -10.11
C THR A 117 6.39 6.68 -9.77
N VAL A 118 5.27 7.03 -10.37
CA VAL A 118 4.67 8.35 -10.26
C VAL A 118 3.20 8.21 -9.94
N ASP A 119 2.76 8.89 -8.90
CA ASP A 119 1.35 9.12 -8.60
C ASP A 119 0.96 10.55 -9.03
N ASN A 120 -0.06 10.62 -9.88
CA ASN A 120 -0.50 11.83 -10.54
C ASN A 120 -1.68 12.46 -9.82
N GLN A 121 -1.41 13.59 -9.16
CA GLN A 121 -2.43 14.40 -8.48
C GLN A 121 -2.76 15.65 -9.29
N LYS A 122 -3.72 16.45 -8.81
CA LYS A 122 -4.23 17.62 -9.55
C LYS A 122 -3.12 18.62 -9.92
N ASP A 123 -2.28 18.96 -8.96
CA ASP A 123 -1.28 20.03 -9.10
C ASP A 123 0.17 19.50 -8.96
N THR A 124 0.32 18.22 -8.62
CA THR A 124 1.62 17.61 -8.28
C THR A 124 1.73 16.19 -8.79
N LEU A 125 2.96 15.77 -9.09
CA LEU A 125 3.35 14.39 -9.32
C LEU A 125 4.22 13.95 -8.15
N LYS A 126 3.70 13.08 -7.27
CA LYS A 126 4.55 12.42 -6.28
C LYS A 126 5.30 11.30 -6.97
N TYR A 127 6.59 11.15 -6.70
CA TYR A 127 7.39 10.11 -7.32
C TYR A 127 8.29 9.40 -6.32
N ARG A 128 8.72 8.21 -6.71
CA ARG A 128 9.87 7.53 -6.10
C ARG A 128 10.69 6.79 -7.14
N VAL A 129 11.97 6.60 -6.86
CA VAL A 129 12.93 5.87 -7.68
C VAL A 129 13.57 4.76 -6.85
N ARG A 130 13.58 3.55 -7.39
CA ARG A 130 14.24 2.40 -6.77
C ARG A 130 15.24 1.72 -7.71
N ALA A 131 16.38 1.31 -7.18
CA ALA A 131 17.20 0.27 -7.80
C ALA A 131 16.67 -1.10 -7.35
N VAL A 132 16.61 -2.05 -8.27
CA VAL A 132 16.29 -3.45 -7.98
C VAL A 132 17.50 -4.31 -8.31
N GLY A 133 17.93 -5.12 -7.34
CA GLY A 133 19.01 -6.08 -7.47
C GLY A 133 18.57 -7.36 -8.19
N LYS A 134 19.52 -8.09 -8.74
CA LYS A 134 19.31 -9.42 -9.35
C LYS A 134 18.86 -10.47 -8.34
N ASP A 135 19.13 -10.23 -7.06
CA ASP A 135 18.67 -11.03 -5.92
C ASP A 135 17.22 -10.71 -5.49
N GLY A 136 16.58 -9.76 -6.18
CA GLY A 136 15.23 -9.31 -5.89
C GLY A 136 15.15 -8.28 -4.77
N ARG A 137 16.24 -7.83 -4.17
CA ARG A 137 16.19 -6.73 -3.18
C ARG A 137 15.95 -5.39 -3.89
N SER A 138 15.28 -4.44 -3.24
CA SER A 138 15.03 -3.10 -3.79
C SER A 138 15.47 -1.98 -2.83
N TYR A 139 15.99 -0.90 -3.39
CA TYR A 139 16.65 0.18 -2.65
C TYR A 139 16.05 1.52 -3.06
N LEU A 140 15.49 2.27 -2.10
CA LEU A 140 15.00 3.62 -2.36
C LEU A 140 16.17 4.58 -2.61
N LEU A 141 16.18 5.20 -3.79
CA LEU A 141 17.25 6.10 -4.23
C LEU A 141 16.83 7.57 -4.16
N ASP A 142 15.58 7.84 -4.55
CA ASP A 142 15.01 9.19 -4.60
C ASP A 142 13.50 9.13 -4.42
N TYR A 143 12.93 10.17 -3.86
CA TYR A 143 11.50 10.43 -3.83
C TYR A 143 11.25 11.93 -3.66
N GLY A 144 10.13 12.39 -4.20
CA GLY A 144 9.81 13.80 -4.12
C GLY A 144 8.53 14.16 -4.86
N ILE A 145 8.43 15.45 -5.17
CA ILE A 145 7.26 16.05 -5.77
C ILE A 145 7.70 16.90 -6.96
N LEU A 146 7.14 16.62 -8.13
CA LEU A 146 7.27 17.47 -9.31
C LEU A 146 5.95 18.23 -9.53
N PRO A 147 5.97 19.42 -10.15
CA PRO A 147 4.74 20.10 -10.52
C PRO A 147 4.00 19.30 -11.61
N ALA A 148 2.69 19.15 -11.48
CA ALA A 148 1.86 18.61 -12.55
C ALA A 148 1.47 19.75 -13.49
N THR A 149 2.21 19.92 -14.58
CA THR A 149 1.89 20.86 -15.67
C THR A 149 1.52 20.06 -16.93
N PRO A 150 0.76 20.65 -17.89
CA PRO A 150 0.43 19.96 -19.14
C PRO A 150 1.67 19.37 -19.82
N HIS A 151 1.59 18.10 -20.23
CA HIS A 151 2.69 17.32 -20.82
C HIS A 151 3.86 16.96 -19.90
N PHE A 152 3.80 17.29 -18.61
CA PHE A 152 4.79 16.90 -17.59
C PHE A 152 6.27 17.09 -18.00
N PRO A 153 6.68 18.30 -18.45
CA PRO A 153 8.06 18.57 -18.86
C PRO A 153 9.07 18.32 -17.75
N GLU A 154 8.73 18.56 -16.48
CA GLU A 154 9.62 18.31 -15.35
C GLU A 154 9.85 16.81 -15.12
N LEU A 155 8.83 15.97 -15.31
CA LEU A 155 8.98 14.51 -15.28
C LEU A 155 9.90 14.04 -16.42
N ARG A 156 9.70 14.57 -17.62
CA ARG A 156 10.54 14.24 -18.78
C ARG A 156 12.00 14.64 -18.55
N ALA A 157 12.22 15.88 -18.10
CA ALA A 157 13.56 16.38 -17.79
C ALA A 157 14.23 15.50 -16.73
N TYR A 158 13.52 15.18 -15.64
CA TYR A 158 14.04 14.32 -14.58
C TYR A 158 14.42 12.93 -15.12
N LEU A 159 13.56 12.29 -15.92
CA LEU A 159 13.89 11.00 -16.55
C LEU A 159 15.15 11.10 -17.44
N ASP A 160 15.30 12.17 -18.21
CA ASP A 160 16.41 12.38 -19.14
C ASP A 160 17.74 12.65 -18.44
N THR A 161 17.73 13.47 -17.39
CA THR A 161 18.93 13.99 -16.75
C THR A 161 19.35 13.22 -15.51
N GLN A 162 18.41 12.65 -14.76
CA GLN A 162 18.73 12.02 -13.49
C GLN A 162 19.58 10.76 -13.70
N ARG A 163 20.64 10.65 -12.91
CA ARG A 163 21.56 9.51 -12.90
C ARG A 163 21.79 9.06 -11.47
N PHE A 164 22.02 7.77 -11.32
CA PHE A 164 22.29 7.12 -10.03
C PHE A 164 23.57 6.30 -10.16
N THR A 165 24.40 6.32 -9.13
CA THR A 165 25.75 5.77 -9.18
C THR A 165 25.90 4.64 -8.18
N THR A 166 26.40 3.49 -8.63
CA THR A 166 26.68 2.34 -7.77
C THR A 166 27.93 2.55 -6.93
N VAL A 167 28.11 1.73 -5.88
CA VAL A 167 29.27 1.85 -4.97
C VAL A 167 30.63 1.63 -5.67
N ASP A 168 30.64 0.97 -6.82
CA ASP A 168 31.79 0.79 -7.71
C ASP A 168 31.93 1.89 -8.78
N GLY A 169 31.14 2.97 -8.70
CA GLY A 169 31.27 4.17 -9.52
C GLY A 169 30.56 4.14 -10.87
N ILE A 170 29.70 3.16 -11.14
CA ILE A 170 28.97 3.07 -12.42
C ILE A 170 27.69 3.89 -12.35
N SER A 171 27.58 4.86 -13.26
CA SER A 171 26.40 5.72 -13.39
C SER A 171 25.36 5.10 -14.33
N SER A 172 24.10 5.07 -13.90
CA SER A 172 22.98 4.47 -14.63
C SER A 172 21.75 5.37 -14.65
N ALA A 173 20.99 5.31 -15.73
CA ALA A 173 19.74 6.05 -15.91
C ALA A 173 18.52 5.24 -15.43
N ILE A 174 17.38 5.92 -15.28
CA ILE A 174 16.10 5.27 -15.03
C ILE A 174 15.70 4.47 -16.28
N PHE A 175 15.47 3.16 -16.08
CA PHE A 175 15.11 2.22 -17.15
C PHE A 175 13.66 2.42 -17.61
N ARG A 176 12.71 2.49 -16.67
CA ARG A 176 11.28 2.68 -16.95
C ARG A 176 10.58 3.48 -15.88
N CYS A 177 9.51 4.15 -16.29
CA CYS A 177 8.58 4.87 -15.42
C CYS A 177 7.18 4.25 -15.50
N TYR A 178 6.56 3.96 -14.36
CA TYR A 178 5.14 3.59 -14.30
C TYR A 178 4.36 4.73 -13.64
N MET A 179 3.34 5.23 -14.34
CA MET A 179 2.56 6.39 -13.92
C MET A 179 1.13 5.97 -13.60
N ASP A 180 0.64 6.27 -12.40
CA ASP A 180 -0.80 6.22 -12.13
C ASP A 180 -1.48 7.26 -13.02
N ILE A 181 -2.35 6.81 -13.91
CA ILE A 181 -3.06 7.70 -14.81
C ILE A 181 -4.42 8.12 -14.24
N GLN A 182 -4.87 7.51 -13.14
CA GLN A 182 -6.15 7.84 -12.55
C GLN A 182 -6.14 9.25 -11.95
N GLY A 183 -7.31 9.88 -11.91
CA GLY A 183 -7.49 11.20 -11.32
C GLY A 183 -7.77 12.30 -12.34
N THR A 184 -7.57 13.54 -11.90
CA THR A 184 -8.04 14.76 -12.59
C THR A 184 -7.30 15.07 -13.89
N ARG A 185 -6.11 14.49 -14.09
CA ARG A 185 -5.26 14.69 -15.27
C ARG A 185 -5.22 13.48 -16.22
N TRP A 186 -6.26 12.65 -16.21
CA TRP A 186 -6.37 11.42 -17.01
C TRP A 186 -5.87 11.54 -18.46
N PHE A 187 -6.35 12.53 -19.21
CA PHE A 187 -5.95 12.72 -20.61
C PHE A 187 -4.51 13.19 -20.77
N ASP A 188 -4.03 14.09 -19.90
CA ASP A 188 -2.63 14.54 -19.94
C ASP A 188 -1.69 13.35 -19.71
N SER A 189 -2.02 12.48 -18.75
CA SER A 189 -1.25 11.27 -18.41
C SER A 189 -1.24 10.25 -19.55
N ILE A 190 -2.38 10.03 -20.21
CA ILE A 190 -2.46 9.15 -21.37
C ILE A 190 -1.65 9.70 -22.54
N ASP A 191 -1.82 10.99 -22.86
CA ASP A 191 -1.12 11.63 -23.97
C ASP A 191 0.41 11.61 -23.72
N TYR A 192 0.84 11.81 -22.47
CA TYR A 192 2.25 11.68 -22.08
C TYR A 192 2.77 10.25 -22.23
N CYS A 193 2.06 9.25 -21.70
CA CYS A 193 2.45 7.84 -21.82
C CYS A 193 2.52 7.40 -23.29
N LEU A 194 1.62 7.90 -24.13
CA LEU A 194 1.63 7.65 -25.57
C LEU A 194 2.85 8.26 -26.25
N ALA A 195 3.20 9.50 -25.90
CA ALA A 195 4.36 10.20 -26.47
C ALA A 195 5.71 9.63 -25.99
N ASP A 196 5.76 9.05 -24.79
CA ASP A 196 7.00 8.54 -24.17
C ASP A 196 7.08 7.00 -24.15
N TYR A 197 6.18 6.32 -24.87
CA TYR A 197 6.20 4.86 -24.97
C TYR A 197 7.47 4.37 -25.72
N PRO A 198 8.15 3.28 -25.27
CA PRO A 198 7.81 2.37 -24.17
C PRO A 198 8.42 2.74 -22.81
N ARG A 199 9.05 3.91 -22.69
CA ARG A 199 9.79 4.31 -21.49
C ARG A 199 8.86 4.58 -20.31
N THR A 200 7.74 5.25 -20.57
CA THR A 200 6.67 5.45 -19.58
C THR A 200 5.47 4.56 -19.89
N GLN A 201 4.97 3.86 -18.88
CA GLN A 201 3.79 2.99 -18.95
C GLN A 201 2.71 3.50 -18.01
N GLY A 202 1.52 3.74 -18.56
CA GLY A 202 0.35 4.08 -17.76
C GLY A 202 -0.20 2.86 -17.02
N VAL A 203 -0.56 3.04 -15.75
CA VAL A 203 -1.19 2.03 -14.90
C VAL A 203 -2.43 2.57 -14.20
N ALA A 204 -3.37 1.69 -13.86
CA ALA A 204 -4.63 2.07 -13.22
C ALA A 204 -5.14 0.97 -12.26
N GLY A 205 -5.46 1.34 -11.02
CA GLY A 205 -6.00 0.39 -10.04
C GLY A 205 -7.50 0.17 -10.21
N SER A 206 -7.94 -1.08 -10.33
CA SER A 206 -9.35 -1.43 -10.17
C SER A 206 -9.65 -1.73 -8.69
N LYS A 207 -10.68 -1.07 -8.16
CA LYS A 207 -11.27 -1.39 -6.84
C LYS A 207 -12.46 -2.34 -6.93
N GLU A 208 -13.03 -2.49 -8.12
CA GLU A 208 -14.16 -3.38 -8.38
C GLU A 208 -13.66 -4.78 -8.77
N ASN A 209 -14.47 -5.79 -8.42
CA ASN A 209 -14.25 -7.19 -8.80
C ASN A 209 -14.36 -7.31 -10.33
N VAL A 210 -13.27 -7.03 -11.03
CA VAL A 210 -13.14 -7.49 -12.40
C VAL A 210 -12.95 -8.99 -12.32
N GLN A 211 -13.76 -9.75 -13.05
CA GLN A 211 -13.61 -11.21 -13.17
C GLN A 211 -12.35 -11.53 -14.00
N THR A 212 -11.18 -11.15 -13.53
CA THR A 212 -9.90 -11.54 -14.10
C THR A 212 -9.20 -12.44 -13.10
N THR A 213 -8.74 -13.60 -13.57
CA THR A 213 -7.80 -14.46 -12.82
C THR A 213 -6.42 -13.81 -12.70
N ASP A 214 -6.20 -12.74 -13.47
CA ASP A 214 -4.92 -12.06 -13.62
C ASP A 214 -4.83 -10.84 -12.70
N ARG A 215 -3.69 -10.71 -12.02
CA ARG A 215 -3.40 -9.63 -11.04
C ARG A 215 -3.05 -8.31 -11.71
N VAL A 216 -2.70 -8.35 -13.00
CA VAL A 216 -2.37 -7.23 -13.88
C VAL A 216 -2.79 -7.62 -15.29
N TRP A 217 -3.49 -6.75 -16.03
CA TRP A 217 -3.94 -7.02 -17.38
C TRP A 217 -3.92 -5.76 -18.26
N PRO A 218 -3.65 -5.88 -19.57
CA PRO A 218 -3.66 -4.73 -20.47
C PRO A 218 -5.10 -4.31 -20.80
N VAL A 219 -5.35 -3.00 -20.82
CA VAL A 219 -6.62 -2.39 -21.24
C VAL A 219 -6.32 -1.33 -22.29
N LYS A 220 -7.07 -1.35 -23.40
CA LYS A 220 -6.97 -0.32 -24.43
C LYS A 220 -7.77 0.91 -23.99
N VAL A 221 -7.11 2.06 -23.96
CA VAL A 221 -7.72 3.38 -23.74
C VAL A 221 -7.35 4.31 -24.88
N ASN A 222 -8.10 5.41 -25.02
CA ASN A 222 -7.84 6.40 -26.05
C ASN A 222 -7.30 7.70 -25.44
N SER A 223 -6.28 8.25 -26.10
CA SER A 223 -5.78 9.61 -25.91
C SER A 223 -6.85 10.66 -26.24
N LYS A 224 -6.56 11.92 -25.92
CA LYS A 224 -7.45 13.05 -26.26
C LYS A 224 -7.70 13.17 -27.77
N SER A 225 -6.70 12.78 -28.58
CA SER A 225 -6.78 12.78 -30.04
C SER A 225 -7.47 11.55 -30.65
N GLY A 226 -7.86 10.58 -29.82
CA GLY A 226 -8.49 9.33 -30.26
C GLY A 226 -7.51 8.20 -30.60
N GLN A 227 -6.20 8.44 -30.55
CA GLN A 227 -5.19 7.39 -30.71
C GLN A 227 -5.22 6.44 -29.51
N GLY A 228 -5.28 5.13 -29.76
CA GLY A 228 -5.35 4.10 -28.73
C GLY A 228 -3.96 3.73 -28.16
N ILE A 229 -3.90 3.49 -26.85
CA ILE A 229 -2.75 2.96 -26.13
C ILE A 229 -3.20 1.84 -25.17
N TYR A 230 -2.35 0.84 -24.96
CA TYR A 230 -2.56 -0.15 -23.90
C TYR A 230 -1.92 0.32 -22.59
N ILE A 231 -2.75 0.40 -21.55
CA ILE A 231 -2.33 0.65 -20.17
C ILE A 231 -2.50 -0.61 -19.34
N LEU A 232 -1.84 -0.69 -18.18
CA LEU A 232 -1.93 -1.84 -17.31
C LEU A 232 -2.94 -1.58 -16.18
N TYR A 233 -4.04 -2.31 -16.18
CA TYR A 233 -4.91 -2.39 -15.02
C TYR A 233 -4.41 -3.43 -14.03
N PHE A 234 -4.74 -3.25 -12.76
CA PHE A 234 -4.37 -4.20 -11.71
C PHE A 234 -5.40 -4.23 -10.58
N ASP A 235 -5.44 -5.34 -9.82
CA ASP A 235 -6.24 -5.46 -8.60
C ASP A 235 -5.56 -4.67 -7.46
N SER A 236 -6.11 -3.50 -7.12
CA SER A 236 -5.50 -2.63 -6.11
C SER A 236 -5.44 -3.29 -4.74
N ASN A 237 -6.51 -4.00 -4.33
CA ASN A 237 -6.56 -4.64 -3.01
C ASN A 237 -5.55 -5.78 -2.91
N PHE A 238 -5.37 -6.54 -3.99
CA PHE A 238 -4.33 -7.57 -4.05
C PHE A 238 -2.95 -6.96 -3.82
N TRP A 239 -2.58 -5.93 -4.57
CA TRP A 239 -1.24 -5.31 -4.50
C TRP A 239 -1.02 -4.51 -3.21
N GLU A 240 -2.06 -3.91 -2.63
CA GLU A 240 -2.01 -3.32 -1.29
C GLU A 240 -1.71 -4.37 -0.22
N GLY A 241 -2.36 -5.54 -0.28
CA GLY A 241 -2.03 -6.66 0.60
C GLY A 241 -0.59 -7.15 0.42
N ARG A 242 -0.07 -7.16 -0.81
CA ARG A 242 1.33 -7.50 -1.05
C ARG A 242 2.29 -6.49 -0.44
N LEU A 243 2.02 -5.20 -0.62
CA LEU A 243 2.85 -4.15 -0.05
C LEU A 243 2.81 -4.15 1.48
N TYR A 244 1.65 -3.91 2.06
CA TYR A 244 1.57 -3.65 3.49
C TYR A 244 1.75 -4.92 4.30
N ARG A 245 1.09 -6.03 3.94
CA ARG A 245 1.20 -7.26 4.72
C ARG A 245 2.50 -8.01 4.44
N ASP A 246 2.77 -8.31 3.18
CA ASP A 246 3.86 -9.25 2.85
C ASP A 246 5.23 -8.58 2.83
N VAL A 247 5.32 -7.34 2.34
CA VAL A 247 6.60 -6.61 2.20
C VAL A 247 6.96 -5.78 3.44
N ILE A 248 5.98 -5.15 4.11
CA ILE A 248 6.23 -4.25 5.25
C ILE A 248 6.02 -4.93 6.61
N GLN A 249 4.81 -5.42 6.88
CA GLN A 249 4.44 -5.95 8.21
C GLN A 249 5.14 -7.27 8.51
N HIS A 250 5.17 -8.20 7.55
CA HIS A 250 5.82 -9.50 7.68
C HIS A 250 7.29 -9.53 7.21
N TYR A 251 7.89 -8.34 7.04
CA TYR A 251 9.31 -8.24 6.72
C TYR A 251 10.17 -8.96 7.77
N ASP A 252 11.07 -9.82 7.30
CA ASP A 252 12.07 -10.50 8.11
C ASP A 252 13.44 -10.36 7.41
N PRO A 253 14.37 -9.58 7.97
CA PRO A 253 15.69 -9.38 7.38
C PRO A 253 16.52 -10.68 7.31
N LYS A 254 16.14 -11.72 8.06
CA LYS A 254 16.81 -13.02 8.04
C LYS A 254 16.29 -13.96 6.96
N ARG A 255 15.17 -13.62 6.31
CA ARG A 255 14.47 -14.49 5.35
C ARG A 255 14.09 -13.73 4.10
N HIS A 256 14.88 -13.87 3.04
CA HIS A 256 14.46 -13.44 1.70
C HIS A 256 13.40 -14.39 1.16
N ARG A 257 12.26 -13.84 0.76
CA ARG A 257 11.20 -14.59 0.07
C ARG A 257 11.22 -14.16 -1.40
N ALA A 258 11.39 -15.12 -2.32
CA ALA A 258 11.43 -14.82 -3.76
C ALA A 258 10.18 -14.06 -4.25
N TYR A 259 9.03 -14.30 -3.62
CA TYR A 259 7.76 -13.63 -3.91
C TYR A 259 7.54 -12.33 -3.11
N ALA A 260 8.37 -11.99 -2.14
CA ALA A 260 8.27 -10.73 -1.39
C ALA A 260 9.67 -10.09 -1.37
N PRO A 261 10.08 -9.43 -2.47
CA PRO A 261 11.38 -8.78 -2.56
C PRO A 261 11.62 -7.86 -1.36
N ALA A 262 12.79 -7.94 -0.74
CA ALA A 262 13.10 -7.09 0.41
C ALA A 262 13.12 -5.62 -0.04
N MET A 263 12.31 -4.80 0.63
CA MET A 263 12.21 -3.37 0.40
C MET A 263 13.11 -2.67 1.41
N TYR A 264 14.15 -1.97 0.95
CA TYR A 264 15.04 -1.22 1.82
C TYR A 264 14.83 0.29 1.72
N LEU A 265 15.02 0.97 2.85
CA LEU A 265 14.98 2.42 3.01
C LEU A 265 16.36 2.96 3.46
N PRO A 266 16.75 4.17 3.02
CA PRO A 266 17.92 4.86 3.55
C PRO A 266 17.71 5.25 5.03
N ARG A 267 18.81 5.49 5.74
CA ARG A 267 18.78 5.78 7.20
C ARG A 267 18.00 7.05 7.56
N ASP A 268 18.09 8.04 6.70
CA ASP A 268 17.60 9.41 6.81
C ASP A 268 16.44 9.68 5.81
N VAL A 269 15.67 8.63 5.48
CA VAL A 269 14.38 8.81 4.79
C VAL A 269 13.49 9.76 5.59
N GLY A 270 12.84 10.69 4.91
CA GLY A 270 12.03 11.73 5.55
C GLY A 270 10.74 11.21 6.17
N ASP A 271 10.30 11.93 7.20
CA ASP A 271 9.08 11.62 7.96
C ASP A 271 7.82 11.66 7.11
N ASP A 272 7.79 12.50 6.07
CA ASP A 272 6.66 12.61 5.13
C ASP A 272 6.39 11.28 4.43
N TYR A 273 7.46 10.67 3.91
CA TYR A 273 7.40 9.38 3.23
C TYR A 273 6.97 8.25 4.19
N LEU A 274 7.54 8.23 5.40
CA LEU A 274 7.17 7.24 6.43
C LEU A 274 5.72 7.40 6.90
N GLN A 275 5.25 8.63 7.07
CA GLN A 275 3.89 8.92 7.50
C GLN A 275 2.86 8.45 6.48
N GLU A 276 3.09 8.67 5.19
CA GLU A 276 2.20 8.22 4.12
C GLU A 276 2.09 6.68 4.10
N LEU A 277 3.20 5.96 4.26
CA LEU A 277 3.19 4.48 4.32
C LEU A 277 2.44 3.90 5.53
N MET A 278 2.15 4.71 6.56
CA MET A 278 1.32 4.29 7.71
C MET A 278 -0.17 4.61 7.53
N GLN A 279 -0.57 5.27 6.43
CA GLN A 279 -1.95 5.73 6.23
C GLN A 279 -2.91 4.65 5.72
N MET A 280 -2.49 3.38 5.66
CA MET A 280 -3.34 2.26 5.22
C MET A 280 -3.55 1.24 6.34
N ARG A 281 -4.75 0.69 6.40
CA ARG A 281 -5.15 -0.33 7.37
C ARG A 281 -5.88 -1.49 6.71
N GLU A 282 -5.73 -2.67 7.29
CA GLU A 282 -6.48 -3.86 6.90
C GLU A 282 -7.83 -3.87 7.61
N VAL A 283 -8.90 -4.01 6.82
CA VAL A 283 -10.27 -4.06 7.31
C VAL A 283 -11.04 -5.21 6.67
N TRP A 284 -11.86 -5.88 7.47
CA TRP A 284 -12.79 -6.89 6.97
C TRP A 284 -14.07 -6.19 6.50
N LYS A 285 -14.40 -6.27 5.21
CA LYS A 285 -15.68 -5.77 4.65
C LYS A 285 -16.27 -6.78 3.67
N HIS A 286 -17.59 -6.94 3.68
CA HIS A 286 -18.32 -7.80 2.73
C HIS A 286 -17.72 -9.21 2.58
N ARG A 287 -17.33 -9.85 3.70
CA ARG A 287 -16.71 -11.19 3.75
C ARG A 287 -15.31 -11.29 3.12
N ARG A 288 -14.60 -10.18 2.92
CA ARG A 288 -13.22 -10.15 2.43
C ARG A 288 -12.35 -9.18 3.22
N MET A 289 -11.05 -9.45 3.23
CA MET A 289 -10.04 -8.49 3.68
C MET A 289 -9.75 -7.50 2.57
N ILE A 290 -9.82 -6.22 2.89
CA ILE A 290 -9.45 -5.12 2.00
C ILE A 290 -8.52 -4.16 2.73
N TRP A 291 -7.79 -3.38 1.94
CA TRP A 291 -6.97 -2.30 2.45
C TRP A 291 -7.67 -0.98 2.18
N GLU A 292 -7.66 -0.11 3.18
CA GLU A 292 -8.23 1.22 3.03
C GLU A 292 -7.42 2.26 3.80
N LYS A 293 -7.58 3.52 3.39
CA LYS A 293 -6.98 4.64 4.10
C LYS A 293 -7.52 4.72 5.54
N VAL A 294 -6.65 5.04 6.49
CA VAL A 294 -7.03 5.19 7.92
C VAL A 294 -8.09 6.28 8.11
N SER A 295 -8.09 7.30 7.25
CA SER A 295 -9.13 8.32 7.12
C SER A 295 -9.32 8.72 5.66
N THR A 296 -10.44 9.35 5.33
CA THR A 296 -10.72 9.84 3.98
C THR A 296 -9.80 10.98 3.55
N THR A 297 -9.21 11.70 4.50
CA THR A 297 -8.28 12.82 4.28
C THR A 297 -6.82 12.39 4.28
N ALA A 298 -6.53 11.11 4.57
CA ALA A 298 -5.17 10.63 4.62
C ALA A 298 -4.51 10.62 3.22
N VAL A 299 -3.28 11.11 3.17
CA VAL A 299 -2.45 11.14 1.97
C VAL A 299 -1.64 9.84 1.93
N ASN A 300 -1.60 9.15 0.79
CA ASN A 300 -0.93 7.84 0.66
C ASN A 300 -0.28 7.70 -0.72
N ASP A 301 0.14 8.81 -1.30
CA ASP A 301 0.58 8.88 -2.68
C ASP A 301 1.93 8.13 -2.83
N TYR A 302 2.79 8.20 -1.81
CA TYR A 302 4.00 7.37 -1.75
C TYR A 302 3.68 5.87 -1.55
N GLY A 303 2.60 5.53 -0.83
CA GLY A 303 2.13 4.15 -0.73
C GLY A 303 1.62 3.62 -2.06
N ASP A 304 0.91 4.44 -2.83
CA ASP A 304 0.47 4.12 -4.18
C ASP A 304 1.68 3.99 -5.14
N CYS A 305 2.68 4.85 -5.02
CA CYS A 305 3.94 4.71 -5.74
C CYS A 305 4.66 3.39 -5.43
N GLU A 306 4.71 2.97 -4.16
CA GLU A 306 5.33 1.69 -3.76
C GLU A 306 4.55 0.48 -4.27
N LYS A 307 3.21 0.54 -4.21
CA LYS A 307 2.31 -0.47 -4.77
C LYS A 307 2.54 -0.64 -6.28
N ILE A 308 2.62 0.46 -7.02
CA ILE A 308 2.90 0.46 -8.46
C ILE A 308 4.26 -0.14 -8.78
N GLY A 309 5.25 0.05 -7.91
CA GLY A 309 6.57 -0.52 -8.18
C GLY A 309 6.62 -2.03 -8.00
N LEU A 310 5.76 -2.63 -7.17
CA LEU A 310 5.60 -4.09 -7.12
C LEU A 310 5.05 -4.64 -8.45
N ILE A 311 4.16 -3.89 -9.09
CA ILE A 311 3.60 -4.23 -10.41
C ILE A 311 4.68 -4.12 -11.49
N MET A 312 5.48 -3.06 -11.46
CA MET A 312 6.64 -2.91 -12.35
C MET A 312 7.58 -4.10 -12.22
N ASP A 313 7.94 -4.48 -10.99
CA ASP A 313 8.85 -5.59 -10.75
C ASP A 313 8.28 -6.93 -11.25
N TRP A 314 6.99 -7.16 -11.03
CA TRP A 314 6.29 -8.32 -11.59
C TRP A 314 6.35 -8.36 -13.11
N CYS A 315 6.05 -7.24 -13.80
CA CYS A 315 6.11 -7.17 -15.26
C CYS A 315 7.52 -7.44 -15.80
N VAL A 316 8.54 -6.87 -15.17
CA VAL A 316 9.94 -7.07 -15.58
C VAL A 316 10.36 -8.54 -15.43
N ARG A 317 9.93 -9.21 -14.36
CA ARG A 317 10.21 -10.64 -14.16
C ARG A 317 9.49 -11.52 -15.18
N GLN A 318 8.20 -11.27 -15.44
CA GLN A 318 7.44 -12.00 -16.45
C GLN A 318 8.06 -11.88 -17.85
N ALA A 319 8.54 -10.68 -18.23
CA ALA A 319 9.21 -10.49 -19.51
C ALA A 319 10.52 -11.29 -19.63
N LYS A 320 11.26 -11.48 -18.52
CA LYS A 320 12.48 -12.31 -18.50
C LYS A 320 12.16 -13.80 -18.62
N GLU A 321 11.11 -14.27 -17.95
CA GLU A 321 10.66 -15.66 -18.03
C GLU A 321 10.19 -16.04 -19.44
N GLN A 322 9.55 -15.11 -20.16
CA GLN A 322 9.11 -15.33 -21.55
C GLN A 322 10.26 -15.30 -22.58
N ALA A 323 11.41 -14.71 -22.22
CA ALA A 323 12.56 -14.59 -23.10
C ALA A 323 13.62 -15.69 -22.91
N ALA A 324 13.46 -16.54 -21.89
CA ALA A 324 14.36 -17.65 -21.54
C ALA A 324 13.90 -18.97 -22.16
#